data_AF-A0A5N5U7K0-F1
#
_entry.id   AF-A0A5N5U7K0-F1
#
_cell.length_a   1.000
_cell.length_b   1.000
_cell.length_c   1.000
_cell.angle_alpha   90.00
_cell.angle_beta   90.00
_cell.angle_gamma   90.00
#
_symmetry.space_group_name_H-M   'P 1'
#
loop_
_entity.id
_entity.type
_entity.pdbx_description
1 polymer ?
#
loop_
_entity_poly.entity_id
_entity_poly.type
_entity_poly.pdbx_seq_one_letter_code
_entity_poly.pdbx_strand_id
1 'polypeptide(L)'
;MQNALDTGSDFDVRVDYGDRSVVVEDYDPAGVEDLSRFYDLFSGSKQYDPEKRGRFGRGVKEFIGATEETVISSTGGTVEFSFDTVYDDAVDEYRVEASREVLENECRSRGTMVYGSNSDWTENDLQRVEEFVSDLWMPRDRELGLETFQPYSEKLITRSEPDATLENQYLPTIVFEEGVQKEKHRRTPVEVNKTGPGEGGIYELGIPVTSGEEFPFLFNVHQKTPVTERRNELDNSYRSELMRSLLNNRLDLLEDSELEEEYVTQYLSQFSHKTSDETQQEYISRRFGNDSDELLVYSDSTPNMAVTWAVQRQLPMEKLNEYSRNIRGILNNQCPSVQEWFNEQTSERSIEPVETPGEDQEDLIQYFEEDILGRTSADNVDFELAYISEDSEEGQTHATYSPVDQTIYLNALADEWNSPTPVRIGTALHEIGHHETDPDKDGHGPRWYHAVEELSGEVIQNLEQEIENLE
;
A
#
# COMPACT_ATOMS: atom_id res chain seq x y z
N MET A 1 -0.34 25.32 24.99
CA MET A 1 0.19 24.89 23.67
C MET A 1 -0.74 25.19 22.50
N GLN A 2 -1.86 24.49 22.29
CA GLN A 2 -2.75 24.74 21.13
C GLN A 2 -3.16 26.21 20.94
N ASN A 3 -3.47 26.91 22.04
CA ASN A 3 -3.82 28.33 21.99
C ASN A 3 -2.67 29.21 21.50
N ALA A 4 -1.43 28.92 21.91
CA ALA A 4 -0.23 29.62 21.45
C ALA A 4 0.03 29.34 19.97
N LEU A 5 -0.04 28.08 19.54
CA LEU A 5 0.07 27.73 18.11
C LEU A 5 -0.98 28.41 17.22
N ASP A 6 -2.18 28.66 17.76
CA ASP A 6 -3.26 29.34 17.05
C ASP A 6 -3.06 30.85 16.91
N THR A 7 -2.22 31.49 17.74
CA THR A 7 -1.88 32.92 17.60
C THR A 7 -0.99 33.14 16.37
N GLY A 8 -0.20 32.13 16.00
CA GLY A 8 0.83 32.29 15.00
C GLY A 8 1.97 33.18 15.50
N SER A 9 2.36 33.04 16.77
CA SER A 9 3.64 33.52 17.27
C SER A 9 4.52 32.34 17.65
N ASP A 10 5.81 32.59 17.85
CA ASP A 10 6.66 31.67 18.61
C ASP A 10 6.16 31.59 20.06
N PHE A 11 6.54 30.54 20.77
CA PHE A 11 6.14 30.35 22.16
C PHE A 11 7.14 29.47 22.90
N ASP A 12 7.17 29.60 24.23
CA ASP A 12 8.02 28.80 25.10
C ASP A 12 7.17 27.97 26.06
N VAL A 13 7.71 26.82 26.43
CA VAL A 13 7.21 25.96 27.48
C VAL A 13 8.33 25.75 28.49
N ARG A 14 8.04 26.02 29.77
CA ARG A 14 8.96 25.74 30.88
C ARG A 14 8.36 24.69 31.79
N VAL A 15 9.16 23.70 32.17
CA VAL A 15 8.77 22.63 33.10
C VAL A 15 9.74 22.65 34.28
N ASP A 16 9.25 22.86 35.50
CA ASP A 16 10.08 22.85 36.71
C ASP A 16 9.73 21.65 37.59
N TYR A 17 10.68 20.73 37.75
CA TYR A 17 10.51 19.53 38.58
C TYR A 17 10.58 19.82 40.08
N GLY A 18 11.27 20.88 40.47
CA GLY A 18 11.39 21.29 41.87
C GLY A 18 10.10 21.96 42.36
N ASP A 19 9.56 22.87 41.54
CA ASP A 19 8.32 23.61 41.83
C ASP A 19 7.05 22.84 41.39
N ARG A 20 7.21 21.71 40.68
CA ARG A 20 6.12 20.93 40.09
C ARG A 20 5.17 21.80 39.28
N SER A 21 5.76 22.59 38.38
CA SER A 21 5.04 23.62 37.64
C SER A 21 5.34 23.61 36.15
N VAL A 22 4.38 24.16 35.40
CA VAL A 22 4.45 24.31 33.95
C VAL A 22 4.08 25.73 33.59
N VAL A 23 4.90 26.35 32.73
CA VAL A 23 4.64 27.65 32.12
C VAL A 23 4.50 27.48 30.62
N VAL A 24 3.50 28.13 30.03
CA VAL A 24 3.39 28.31 28.58
C VAL A 24 3.29 29.80 28.28
N GLU A 25 4.17 30.31 27.41
CA GLU A 25 4.27 31.73 27.09
C GLU A 25 4.28 31.94 25.58
N ASP A 26 3.32 32.69 25.04
CA ASP A 26 3.32 33.13 23.65
C ASP A 26 3.70 34.62 23.52
N TYR A 27 4.00 35.04 22.29
CA TYR A 27 4.48 36.39 21.98
C TYR A 27 3.57 37.16 21.01
N ASP A 28 2.29 36.78 20.91
CA ASP A 28 1.32 37.50 20.07
C ASP A 28 1.22 38.97 20.51
N PRO A 29 1.49 39.95 19.63
CA PRO A 29 1.38 41.36 19.97
C PRO A 29 0.02 41.78 20.53
N ALA A 30 -1.06 41.07 20.16
CA ALA A 30 -2.41 41.38 20.63
C ALA A 30 -2.67 40.91 22.08
N GLY A 31 -2.18 39.72 22.45
CA GLY A 31 -2.55 39.05 23.69
C GLY A 31 -4.07 38.91 23.85
N VAL A 32 -4.54 38.92 25.10
CA VAL A 32 -5.95 38.82 25.48
C VAL A 32 -6.32 39.99 26.39
N GLU A 33 -7.10 40.92 25.85
CA GLU A 33 -7.62 42.09 26.59
C GLU A 33 -8.74 41.70 27.56
N ASP A 34 -9.65 40.84 27.13
CA ASP A 34 -10.78 40.36 27.94
C ASP A 34 -10.42 39.08 28.69
N LEU A 35 -10.01 39.24 29.96
CA LEU A 35 -9.57 38.15 30.81
C LEU A 35 -10.69 37.16 31.17
N SER A 36 -11.96 37.53 31.00
CA SER A 36 -13.08 36.63 31.31
C SER A 36 -13.08 35.37 30.44
N ARG A 37 -12.48 35.45 29.25
CA ARG A 37 -12.31 34.32 28.32
C ARG A 37 -11.60 33.11 28.93
N PHE A 38 -10.74 33.32 29.93
CA PHE A 38 -10.02 32.24 30.59
C PHE A 38 -10.94 31.39 31.47
N TYR A 39 -11.91 31.99 32.16
CA TYR A 39 -12.74 31.32 33.16
C TYR A 39 -14.23 31.21 32.79
N ASP A 40 -14.74 32.00 31.86
CA ASP A 40 -16.13 31.90 31.41
C ASP A 40 -16.32 30.66 30.53
N LEU A 41 -17.13 29.71 31.02
CA LEU A 41 -17.49 28.51 30.29
C LEU A 41 -18.24 28.88 29.00
N PHE A 42 -17.92 28.18 27.90
CA PHE A 42 -18.50 28.39 26.56
C PHE A 42 -18.18 29.73 25.88
N SER A 43 -17.18 30.46 26.38
CA SER A 43 -16.61 31.61 25.65
C SER A 43 -15.64 31.11 24.58
N GLY A 44 -15.96 31.33 23.29
CA GLY A 44 -15.04 31.03 22.19
C GLY A 44 -15.70 30.79 20.83
N SER A 45 -15.02 31.22 19.76
CA SER A 45 -15.47 31.02 18.37
C SER A 45 -14.58 30.04 17.60
N LYS A 46 -13.44 29.61 18.15
CA LYS A 46 -12.46 28.73 17.47
C LYS A 46 -13.07 27.40 17.00
N GLN A 47 -14.14 26.94 17.66
CA GLN A 47 -14.87 25.74 17.27
C GLN A 47 -15.35 25.80 15.81
N TYR A 48 -15.74 26.97 15.32
CA TYR A 48 -16.26 27.18 13.96
C TYR A 48 -15.18 27.22 12.87
N ASP A 49 -13.91 27.42 13.25
CA ASP A 49 -12.80 27.52 12.30
C ASP A 49 -12.04 26.18 12.21
N PRO A 50 -12.09 25.47 11.06
CA PRO A 50 -11.41 24.18 10.88
C PRO A 50 -9.88 24.28 10.83
N GLU A 51 -9.30 25.49 10.73
CA GLU A 51 -7.86 25.74 10.69
C GLU A 51 -7.27 26.11 12.06
N LYS A 52 -8.13 26.26 13.08
CA LYS A 52 -7.72 26.50 14.47
C LYS A 52 -7.76 25.22 15.28
N ARG A 53 -6.74 24.99 16.11
CA ARG A 53 -6.63 23.78 16.95
C ARG A 53 -7.65 23.74 18.07
N GLY A 54 -8.06 24.91 18.57
CA GLY A 54 -9.08 25.02 19.62
C GLY A 54 -10.45 24.49 19.19
N ARG A 55 -11.02 23.55 19.97
CA ARG A 55 -12.34 22.95 19.72
C ARG A 55 -13.44 23.37 20.69
N PHE A 56 -13.16 23.43 21.98
CA PHE A 56 -14.22 23.50 23.01
C PHE A 56 -14.07 24.67 24.00
N GLY A 57 -13.02 25.49 23.87
CA GLY A 57 -12.74 26.57 24.84
C GLY A 57 -12.44 26.08 26.26
N ARG A 58 -12.17 24.77 26.44
CA ARG A 58 -11.99 24.09 27.73
C ARG A 58 -10.54 23.95 28.19
N GLY A 59 -9.56 23.89 27.27
CA GLY A 59 -8.19 23.49 27.63
C GLY A 59 -7.53 24.30 28.76
N VAL A 60 -7.67 25.64 28.75
CA VAL A 60 -7.15 26.47 29.86
C VAL A 60 -7.90 26.23 31.16
N LYS A 61 -9.20 25.95 31.09
CA LYS A 61 -10.05 25.69 32.26
C LYS A 61 -9.76 24.33 32.88
N GLU A 62 -9.47 23.34 32.04
CA GLU A 62 -8.99 22.03 32.48
C GLU A 62 -7.61 22.13 33.12
N PHE A 63 -6.73 22.99 32.60
CA PHE A 63 -5.45 23.27 33.23
C PHE A 63 -5.63 23.95 34.60
N ILE A 64 -6.45 25.00 34.70
CA ILE A 64 -6.81 25.64 35.99
C ILE A 64 -7.34 24.61 36.99
N GLY A 65 -8.23 23.71 36.55
CA GLY A 65 -8.79 22.67 37.41
C GLY A 65 -7.82 21.55 37.79
N ALA A 66 -6.65 21.46 37.14
CA ALA A 66 -5.62 20.49 37.42
C ALA A 66 -4.46 21.06 38.26
N THR A 67 -4.56 22.32 38.68
CA THR A 67 -3.51 23.05 39.44
C THR A 67 -4.01 23.45 40.82
N GLU A 68 -3.09 23.59 41.77
CA GLU A 68 -3.33 24.24 43.07
C GLU A 68 -3.26 25.77 42.91
N GLU A 69 -2.31 26.25 42.11
CA GLU A 69 -2.14 27.66 41.75
C GLU A 69 -2.08 27.80 40.23
N THR A 70 -2.81 28.77 39.67
CA THR A 70 -2.67 29.17 38.27
C THR A 70 -2.57 30.68 38.17
N VAL A 71 -1.58 31.16 37.42
CA VAL A 71 -1.42 32.58 37.08
C VAL A 71 -1.51 32.74 35.57
N ILE A 72 -2.43 33.57 35.12
CA ILE A 72 -2.60 33.91 33.70
C ILE A 72 -2.39 35.40 33.54
N SER A 73 -1.32 35.78 32.85
CA SER A 73 -1.00 37.17 32.59
C SER A 73 -1.05 37.46 31.09
N SER A 74 -1.73 38.54 30.70
CA SER A 74 -1.87 38.96 29.30
C SER A 74 -1.96 40.49 29.18
N THR A 75 -2.25 41.00 27.98
CA THR A 75 -2.35 42.45 27.71
C THR A 75 -3.50 43.13 28.46
N GLY A 76 -4.55 42.40 28.83
CA GLY A 76 -5.67 42.91 29.64
C GLY A 76 -5.45 42.96 31.15
N GLY A 77 -4.35 42.38 31.65
CA GLY A 77 -4.07 42.24 33.09
C GLY A 77 -3.69 40.81 33.47
N THR A 78 -3.72 40.52 34.77
CA THR A 78 -3.38 39.20 35.33
C THR A 78 -4.57 38.64 36.12
N VAL A 79 -4.81 37.34 35.99
CA VAL A 79 -5.78 36.60 36.80
C VAL A 79 -5.07 35.48 37.52
N GLU A 80 -5.30 35.40 38.82
CA GLU A 80 -4.74 34.37 39.70
C GLU A 80 -5.86 33.49 40.23
N PHE A 81 -5.63 32.18 40.23
CA PHE A 81 -6.51 31.17 40.81
C PHE A 81 -5.72 30.40 41.86
N SER A 82 -6.34 30.18 43.01
CA SER A 82 -5.78 29.35 44.08
C SER A 82 -6.85 28.40 44.62
N PHE A 83 -6.46 27.15 44.83
CA PHE A 83 -7.30 26.05 45.29
C PHE A 83 -6.69 25.40 46.52
N ASP A 84 -7.35 25.58 47.66
CA ASP A 84 -6.90 25.05 48.95
C ASP A 84 -7.79 23.90 49.41
N THR A 85 -7.19 22.79 49.82
CA THR A 85 -7.94 21.70 50.45
C THR A 85 -8.07 21.99 51.95
N VAL A 86 -9.29 22.28 52.39
CA VAL A 86 -9.61 22.65 53.77
C VAL A 86 -10.49 21.58 54.41
N TYR A 87 -10.19 21.19 55.65
CA TYR A 87 -11.05 20.29 56.42
C TYR A 87 -12.26 21.06 56.97
N ASP A 88 -13.46 20.61 56.65
CA ASP A 88 -14.70 21.21 57.16
C ASP A 88 -15.21 20.40 58.35
N ASP A 89 -14.89 20.89 59.56
CA ASP A 89 -15.31 20.30 60.85
C ASP A 89 -16.84 20.14 60.98
N ALA A 90 -17.64 20.93 60.24
CA ALA A 90 -19.10 20.90 60.34
C ALA A 90 -19.72 19.71 59.59
N VAL A 91 -19.03 19.22 58.55
CA VAL A 91 -19.48 18.08 57.75
C VAL A 91 -18.54 16.87 57.82
N ASP A 92 -17.44 16.97 58.57
CA ASP A 92 -16.46 15.90 58.76
C ASP A 92 -15.82 15.42 57.44
N GLU A 93 -15.62 16.36 56.51
CA GLU A 93 -15.13 16.08 55.15
C GLU A 93 -14.14 17.16 54.68
N TYR A 94 -13.18 16.79 53.84
CA TYR A 94 -12.33 17.75 53.14
C TYR A 94 -13.10 18.41 51.99
N ARG A 95 -12.93 19.72 51.83
CA ARG A 95 -13.50 20.53 50.76
C ARG A 95 -12.40 21.33 50.07
N VAL A 96 -12.65 21.69 48.82
CA VAL A 96 -11.77 22.60 48.07
C VAL A 96 -12.35 24.00 48.16
N GLU A 97 -11.60 24.93 48.75
CA GLU A 97 -11.87 26.36 48.66
C GLU A 97 -11.16 26.92 47.43
N ALA A 98 -11.88 27.69 46.61
CA ALA A 98 -11.34 28.29 45.41
C ALA A 98 -11.39 29.81 45.51
N SER A 99 -10.29 30.47 45.20
CA SER A 99 -10.20 31.92 45.10
C SER A 99 -9.79 32.35 43.69
N ARG A 100 -10.20 33.57 43.31
CA ARG A 100 -9.83 34.21 42.05
C ARG A 100 -9.60 35.69 42.27
N GLU A 101 -8.42 36.17 41.91
CA GLU A 101 -8.06 37.58 41.94
C GLU A 101 -7.78 38.10 40.52
N VAL A 102 -8.15 39.36 40.26
CA VAL A 102 -7.92 40.02 38.96
C VAL A 102 -7.12 41.29 39.20
N LEU A 103 -5.93 41.36 38.62
CA LEU A 103 -4.96 42.44 38.74
C LEU A 103 -4.91 43.21 37.42
N GLU A 104 -5.82 44.19 37.25
CA GLU A 104 -5.98 44.95 36.00
C GLU A 104 -4.74 45.80 35.63
N ASN A 105 -3.94 46.20 36.63
CA ASN A 105 -2.74 47.01 36.40
C ASN A 105 -1.48 46.18 36.14
N GLU A 106 -1.54 44.86 36.36
CA GLU A 106 -0.45 43.93 36.13
C GLU A 106 -0.67 43.24 34.79
N CYS A 107 -0.34 43.95 33.71
CA CYS A 107 -0.50 43.46 32.35
C CYS A 107 0.85 43.23 31.67
N ARG A 108 0.84 42.35 30.67
CA ARG A 108 1.98 42.16 29.77
C ARG A 108 1.94 43.19 28.66
N SER A 109 3.11 43.58 28.17
CA SER A 109 3.21 44.44 26.98
C SER A 109 2.82 43.71 25.68
N ARG A 110 2.86 42.37 25.68
CA ARG A 110 2.45 41.47 24.60
C ARG A 110 2.28 40.03 25.10
N GLY A 111 1.57 39.24 24.30
CA GLY A 111 1.44 37.80 24.47
C GLY A 111 0.66 37.40 25.71
N THR A 112 0.60 36.08 25.95
CA THR A 112 -0.03 35.51 27.13
C THR A 112 0.92 34.53 27.80
N MET A 113 1.01 34.60 29.12
CA MET A 113 1.70 33.62 29.95
C MET A 113 0.67 32.89 30.81
N VAL A 114 0.74 31.57 30.83
CA VAL A 114 -0.05 30.70 31.69
C VAL A 114 0.91 29.87 32.51
N TYR A 115 0.95 30.11 33.81
CA TYR A 115 1.66 29.32 34.82
C TYR A 115 0.66 28.47 35.58
N GLY A 116 1.04 27.26 35.94
CA GLY A 116 0.34 26.49 36.95
C GLY A 116 1.24 25.50 37.65
N SER A 117 0.97 25.28 38.93
CA SER A 117 1.68 24.34 39.78
C SER A 117 0.71 23.41 40.49
N ASN A 118 1.18 22.20 40.79
CA ASN A 118 0.44 21.27 41.61
C ASN A 118 1.39 20.35 42.38
N SER A 119 1.30 20.39 43.70
CA SER A 119 2.11 19.54 44.56
C SER A 119 1.83 18.04 44.37
N ASP A 120 0.71 17.62 43.77
CA ASP A 120 0.43 16.21 43.46
C ASP A 120 1.07 15.71 42.15
N TRP A 121 1.58 16.60 41.28
CA TRP A 121 2.22 16.17 40.03
C TRP A 121 3.53 15.43 40.32
N THR A 122 3.65 14.25 39.73
CA THR A 122 4.88 13.45 39.85
C THR A 122 5.90 13.86 38.78
N GLU A 123 7.17 13.50 38.98
CA GLU A 123 8.21 13.67 37.95
C GLU A 123 7.79 13.04 36.61
N ASN A 124 7.10 11.89 36.68
CA ASN A 124 6.61 11.20 35.49
C ASN A 124 5.47 11.97 34.78
N ASP A 125 4.67 12.76 35.50
CA ASP A 125 3.63 13.59 34.88
C ASP A 125 4.27 14.79 34.15
N LEU A 126 5.30 15.39 34.73
CA LEU A 126 6.08 16.47 34.11
C LEU A 126 6.87 15.97 32.89
N GLN A 127 7.46 14.77 32.99
CA GLN A 127 8.12 14.13 31.86
C GLN A 127 7.15 13.90 30.69
N ARG A 128 5.90 13.50 30.95
CA ARG A 128 4.88 13.38 29.90
C ARG A 128 4.56 14.71 29.23
N VAL A 129 4.62 15.83 29.96
CA VAL A 129 4.48 17.17 29.37
C VAL A 129 5.64 17.43 28.41
N GLU A 130 6.88 17.15 28.81
CA GLU A 130 8.06 17.31 27.94
C GLU A 130 8.01 16.44 26.69
N GLU A 131 7.62 15.17 26.85
CA GLU A 131 7.45 14.23 25.75
C GLU A 131 6.41 14.75 24.75
N PHE A 132 5.25 15.19 25.25
CA PHE A 132 4.20 15.77 24.41
C PHE A 132 4.65 17.06 23.70
N VAL A 133 5.37 17.94 24.40
CA VAL A 133 5.91 19.19 23.82
C VAL A 133 6.94 18.87 22.73
N SER A 134 7.83 17.91 23.00
CA SER A 134 8.86 17.44 22.07
C SER A 134 8.30 16.77 20.82
N ASP A 135 7.10 16.22 20.90
CA ASP A 135 6.41 15.55 19.80
C ASP A 135 5.58 16.51 18.94
N LEU A 136 5.49 17.80 19.30
CA LEU A 136 4.73 18.76 18.48
C LEU A 136 5.37 18.94 17.10
N TRP A 137 4.54 18.81 16.06
CA TRP A 137 4.95 19.09 14.68
C TRP A 137 4.78 20.58 14.38
N MET A 138 5.89 21.31 14.46
CA MET A 138 5.88 22.77 14.36
C MET A 138 5.63 23.28 12.93
N PRO A 139 4.93 24.43 12.75
CA PRO A 139 4.82 25.11 11.46
C PRO A 139 6.17 25.69 10.97
N ARG A 140 6.33 25.94 9.65
CA ARG A 140 7.60 26.39 9.01
C ARG A 140 8.22 27.61 9.69
N ASP A 141 7.41 28.62 9.95
CA ASP A 141 7.88 29.94 10.38
C ASP A 141 7.72 30.13 11.89
N ARG A 142 7.83 29.03 12.66
CA ARG A 142 7.58 29.04 14.10
C ARG A 142 8.61 28.22 14.85
N GLU A 143 8.99 28.77 15.99
CA GLU A 143 9.90 28.12 16.94
C GLU A 143 9.19 27.91 18.28
N LEU A 144 9.57 26.82 18.93
CA LEU A 144 9.11 26.44 20.26
C LEU A 144 10.32 26.19 21.15
N GLY A 145 10.52 27.01 22.19
CA GLY A 145 11.50 26.73 23.22
C GLY A 145 10.92 25.80 24.29
N LEU A 146 11.64 24.74 24.64
CA LEU A 146 11.36 23.90 25.79
C LEU A 146 12.50 24.03 26.79
N GLU A 147 12.23 24.60 27.95
CA GLU A 147 13.16 24.71 29.07
C GLU A 147 12.71 23.79 30.20
N THR A 148 13.65 23.04 30.79
CA THR A 148 13.39 22.26 32.00
C THR A 148 14.23 22.80 33.15
N PHE A 149 13.73 22.66 34.39
CA PHE A 149 14.47 23.03 35.59
C PHE A 149 14.53 21.86 36.56
N GLN A 150 15.74 21.63 37.11
CA GLN A 150 16.04 20.56 38.06
C GLN A 150 15.79 19.13 37.52
N PRO A 151 16.46 18.71 36.41
CA PRO A 151 17.68 19.31 35.86
C PRO A 151 17.42 20.41 34.82
N TYR A 152 18.38 21.32 34.68
CA TYR A 152 18.31 22.34 33.63
C TYR A 152 18.58 21.74 32.26
N SER A 153 17.66 21.95 31.32
CA SER A 153 17.88 21.69 29.90
C SER A 153 17.12 22.71 29.06
N GLU A 154 17.57 22.91 27.83
CA GLU A 154 16.97 23.84 26.88
C GLU A 154 17.01 23.20 25.50
N LYS A 155 15.87 23.16 24.83
CA LYS A 155 15.69 22.56 23.52
C LYS A 155 14.85 23.48 22.65
N LEU A 156 15.35 23.78 21.46
CA LEU A 156 14.57 24.44 20.42
C LEU A 156 13.90 23.40 19.53
N ILE A 157 12.58 23.44 19.47
CA ILE A 157 11.75 22.58 18.63
C ILE A 157 11.31 23.41 17.43
N THR A 158 11.65 22.94 16.24
CA THR A 158 11.33 23.57 14.96
C THR A 158 10.67 22.53 14.07
N ARG A 159 10.16 22.98 12.91
CA ARG A 159 9.55 22.08 11.94
C ARG A 159 10.54 21.02 11.46
N SER A 160 10.08 19.77 11.39
CA SER A 160 10.70 18.73 10.56
C SER A 160 10.24 18.89 9.10
N GLU A 161 11.18 18.98 8.15
CA GLU A 161 10.79 18.96 6.73
C GLU A 161 10.14 17.61 6.39
N PRO A 162 8.99 17.62 5.69
CA PRO A 162 8.30 16.39 5.39
C PRO A 162 8.96 15.65 4.24
N ASP A 163 9.02 14.32 4.31
CA ASP A 163 9.44 13.45 3.18
C ASP A 163 8.49 13.59 1.99
N ALA A 164 7.22 13.90 2.27
CA ALA A 164 6.22 14.17 1.25
C ALA A 164 5.12 15.14 1.68
N THR A 165 4.51 15.79 0.70
CA THR A 165 3.24 16.50 0.88
C THR A 165 2.23 15.95 -0.11
N LEU A 166 1.14 15.39 0.42
CA LEU A 166 -0.01 14.94 -0.35
C LEU A 166 -0.94 16.14 -0.55
N GLU A 167 -0.93 16.70 -1.75
CA GLU A 167 -1.69 17.92 -2.05
C GLU A 167 -3.18 17.64 -2.25
N ASN A 168 -4.04 18.56 -1.83
CA ASN A 168 -5.49 18.55 -2.14
C ASN A 168 -6.26 17.28 -1.70
N GLN A 169 -5.88 16.66 -0.58
CA GLN A 169 -6.56 15.48 -0.06
C GLN A 169 -7.97 15.81 0.42
N TYR A 170 -8.95 15.05 -0.07
CA TYR A 170 -10.36 15.26 0.25
C TYR A 170 -10.77 14.42 1.45
N LEU A 171 -10.64 15.00 2.64
CA LEU A 171 -10.80 14.28 3.92
C LEU A 171 -11.93 14.88 4.74
N PRO A 172 -12.61 14.07 5.57
CA PRO A 172 -13.62 14.57 6.49
C PRO A 172 -13.00 15.49 7.54
N THR A 173 -13.76 16.48 7.97
CA THR A 173 -13.40 17.49 8.97
C THR A 173 -14.63 17.87 9.77
N ILE A 174 -14.39 18.34 10.99
CA ILE A 174 -15.44 18.76 11.90
C ILE A 174 -15.68 20.26 11.74
N VAL A 175 -16.92 20.60 11.40
CA VAL A 175 -17.42 21.98 11.39
C VAL A 175 -18.57 22.12 12.35
N PHE A 176 -18.73 23.30 12.94
CA PHE A 176 -19.89 23.62 13.75
C PHE A 176 -20.81 24.52 12.94
N GLU A 177 -22.07 24.11 12.76
CA GLU A 177 -23.08 24.90 12.08
C GLU A 177 -24.30 25.02 13.00
N GLU A 178 -24.74 26.25 13.26
CA GLU A 178 -25.92 26.51 14.12
C GLU A 178 -25.81 25.85 15.52
N GLY A 179 -24.59 25.73 16.05
CA GLY A 179 -24.30 25.10 17.34
C GLY A 179 -24.29 23.57 17.31
N VAL A 180 -24.46 22.94 16.15
CA VAL A 180 -24.41 21.49 15.96
C VAL A 180 -23.10 21.09 15.29
N GLN A 181 -22.43 20.08 15.84
CA GLN A 181 -21.27 19.47 15.22
C GLN A 181 -21.70 18.68 13.99
N LYS A 182 -21.10 18.98 12.83
CA LYS A 182 -21.31 18.25 11.57
C LYS A 182 -19.97 17.85 10.99
N GLU A 183 -19.97 16.71 10.33
CA GLU A 183 -18.86 16.28 9.49
C GLU A 183 -19.07 16.80 8.07
N LYS A 184 -18.02 17.37 7.49
CA LYS A 184 -17.96 17.78 6.08
C LYS A 184 -16.65 17.32 5.49
N HIS A 185 -16.60 17.16 4.17
CA HIS A 185 -15.33 16.90 3.50
C HIS A 185 -14.74 18.20 2.94
N ARG A 186 -13.42 18.33 3.06
CA ARG A 186 -12.66 19.50 2.57
C ARG A 186 -11.35 19.02 1.96
N ARG A 187 -10.84 19.79 0.98
CA ARG A 187 -9.48 19.63 0.48
C ARG A 187 -8.47 20.25 1.45
N THR A 188 -7.48 19.45 1.86
CA THR A 188 -6.39 19.84 2.75
C THR A 188 -5.08 19.23 2.26
N PRO A 189 -3.93 19.89 2.45
CA PRO A 189 -2.66 19.21 2.35
C PRO A 189 -2.47 18.27 3.55
N VAL A 190 -1.71 17.20 3.34
CA VAL A 190 -1.22 16.29 4.38
C VAL A 190 0.29 16.15 4.22
N GLU A 191 1.03 16.49 5.26
CA GLU A 191 2.47 16.27 5.34
C GLU A 191 2.74 14.85 5.85
N VAL A 192 3.76 14.18 5.30
CA VAL A 192 4.09 12.79 5.65
C VAL A 192 5.58 12.66 5.91
N ASN A 193 5.91 11.97 7.00
CA ASN A 193 7.26 11.48 7.29
C ASN A 193 7.26 9.96 7.40
N LYS A 194 8.27 9.33 6.82
CA LYS A 194 8.57 7.91 7.02
C LYS A 194 9.23 7.72 8.38
N THR A 195 8.86 6.65 9.06
CA THR A 195 9.37 6.30 10.38
C THR A 195 9.61 4.79 10.47
N GLY A 196 9.97 4.26 11.64
CA GLY A 196 10.09 2.83 11.84
C GLY A 196 8.73 2.13 11.90
N PRO A 197 8.67 0.81 11.65
CA PRO A 197 7.47 0.02 11.93
C PRO A 197 7.02 0.19 13.39
N GLY A 198 5.73 0.45 13.59
CA GLY A 198 5.15 0.68 14.93
C GLY A 198 5.44 2.05 15.54
N GLU A 199 6.09 2.96 14.82
CA GLU A 199 6.31 4.36 15.22
C GLU A 199 5.33 5.32 14.50
N GLY A 200 4.38 4.78 13.73
CA GLY A 200 3.41 5.57 12.98
C GLY A 200 2.48 6.40 13.85
N GLY A 201 1.87 7.42 13.26
CA GLY A 201 1.02 8.33 13.99
C GLY A 201 0.31 9.36 13.13
N ILE A 202 -0.65 10.03 13.73
CA ILE A 202 -1.45 11.06 13.05
C ILE A 202 -1.47 12.31 13.92
N TYR A 203 -1.19 13.45 13.29
CA TYR A 203 -1.22 14.78 13.85
C TYR A 203 -2.37 15.59 13.24
N GLU A 204 -3.08 16.33 14.09
CA GLU A 204 -4.04 17.35 13.71
C GLU A 204 -3.39 18.73 13.86
N LEU A 205 -3.15 19.42 12.74
CA LEU A 205 -2.56 20.76 12.74
C LEU A 205 -1.25 20.79 13.56
N GLY A 206 -0.49 19.71 13.51
CA GLY A 206 0.75 19.49 14.24
C GLY A 206 0.63 19.10 15.72
N ILE A 207 -0.57 18.77 16.20
CA ILE A 207 -0.80 18.20 17.52
C ILE A 207 -0.96 16.68 17.38
N PRO A 208 -0.21 15.85 18.12
CA PRO A 208 -0.38 14.40 18.05
C PRO A 208 -1.78 13.98 18.50
N VAL A 209 -2.39 13.09 17.73
CA VAL A 209 -3.71 12.50 17.99
C VAL A 209 -3.58 11.01 18.24
N THR A 210 -2.86 10.32 17.37
CA THR A 210 -2.55 8.89 17.53
C THR A 210 -1.06 8.67 17.35
N SER A 211 -0.55 7.65 18.04
CA SER A 211 0.85 7.26 18.08
C SER A 211 0.96 5.75 18.20
N GLY A 212 2.05 5.17 17.69
CA GLY A 212 2.26 3.72 17.74
C GLY A 212 1.41 2.93 16.74
N GLU A 213 1.04 3.57 15.62
CA GLU A 213 0.31 2.92 14.55
C GLU A 213 1.20 1.90 13.83
N GLU A 214 0.61 0.81 13.33
CA GLU A 214 1.36 -0.29 12.69
C GLU A 214 2.07 0.15 11.40
N PHE A 215 1.49 1.10 10.67
CA PHE A 215 2.09 1.65 9.45
C PHE A 215 3.29 2.56 9.79
N PRO A 216 4.38 2.52 9.01
CA PRO A 216 5.62 3.25 9.31
C PRO A 216 5.58 4.72 8.82
N PHE A 217 4.49 5.43 9.08
CA PHE A 217 4.31 6.82 8.63
C PHE A 217 3.70 7.72 9.69
N LEU A 218 4.20 8.95 9.77
CA LEU A 218 3.58 10.05 10.51
C LEU A 218 2.82 10.95 9.53
N PHE A 219 1.54 11.19 9.78
CA PHE A 219 0.70 12.07 8.95
C PHE A 219 0.34 13.34 9.70
N ASN A 220 0.73 14.51 9.20
CA ASN A 220 0.25 15.79 9.72
C ASN A 220 -0.84 16.37 8.82
N VAL A 221 -2.07 16.35 9.32
CA VAL A 221 -3.27 16.80 8.62
C VAL A 221 -3.52 18.28 8.92
N HIS A 222 -3.53 19.13 7.89
CA HIS A 222 -3.70 20.58 8.03
C HIS A 222 -5.16 21.04 8.19
N GLN A 223 -5.98 20.26 8.88
CA GLN A 223 -7.33 20.60 9.29
C GLN A 223 -7.73 19.80 10.53
N LYS A 224 -8.84 20.19 11.18
CA LYS A 224 -9.50 19.38 12.21
C LYS A 224 -9.87 17.98 11.70
N THR A 225 -9.50 16.94 12.42
CA THR A 225 -9.87 15.54 12.15
C THR A 225 -11.09 15.12 12.99
N PRO A 226 -11.86 14.09 12.59
CA PRO A 226 -13.04 13.62 13.34
C PRO A 226 -12.65 12.77 14.56
N VAL A 227 -12.02 13.41 15.55
CA VAL A 227 -11.55 12.76 16.79
C VAL A 227 -12.57 12.83 17.92
N THR A 228 -12.39 11.96 18.92
CA THR A 228 -13.14 12.00 20.19
C THR A 228 -12.86 13.28 20.99
N GLU A 229 -13.65 13.55 22.04
CA GLU A 229 -13.43 14.72 22.90
C GLU A 229 -12.03 14.77 23.52
N ARG A 230 -11.46 13.60 23.84
CA ARG A 230 -10.10 13.45 24.40
C ARG A 230 -8.99 13.52 23.36
N ARG A 231 -9.34 13.55 22.06
CA ARG A 231 -8.41 13.68 20.92
C ARG A 231 -7.31 12.62 20.85
N ASN A 232 -7.60 11.42 21.35
CA ASN A 232 -6.64 10.31 21.40
C ASN A 232 -7.04 9.15 20.48
N GLU A 233 -8.14 9.29 19.75
CA GLU A 233 -8.73 8.24 18.93
C GLU A 233 -9.29 8.84 17.65
N LEU A 234 -9.00 8.15 16.54
CA LEU A 234 -9.50 8.44 15.20
C LEU A 234 -10.21 7.19 14.65
N ASP A 235 -11.13 7.36 13.72
CA ASP A 235 -11.80 6.24 13.07
C ASP A 235 -10.86 5.50 12.10
N ASN A 236 -11.00 4.17 12.00
CA ASN A 236 -10.18 3.34 11.11
C ASN A 236 -10.34 3.72 9.63
N SER A 237 -11.54 4.15 9.21
CA SER A 237 -11.75 4.59 7.82
C SER A 237 -10.90 5.81 7.46
N TYR A 238 -10.66 6.71 8.42
CA TYR A 238 -9.80 7.88 8.21
C TYR A 238 -8.34 7.47 8.01
N ARG A 239 -7.84 6.55 8.86
CA ARG A 239 -6.48 5.98 8.72
C ARG A 239 -6.31 5.34 7.35
N SER A 240 -7.31 4.56 6.94
CA SER A 240 -7.31 3.92 5.62
C SER A 240 -7.32 4.90 4.46
N GLU A 241 -8.01 6.03 4.59
CA GLU A 241 -8.01 7.04 3.55
C GLU A 241 -6.66 7.76 3.42
N LEU A 242 -5.97 8.02 4.55
CA LEU A 242 -4.61 8.55 4.55
C LEU A 242 -3.62 7.59 3.89
N MET A 243 -3.64 6.32 4.28
CA MET A 243 -2.76 5.29 3.70
C MET A 243 -3.03 5.09 2.21
N ARG A 244 -4.31 5.03 1.80
CA ARG A 244 -4.68 4.99 0.38
C ARG A 244 -4.13 6.19 -0.38
N SER A 245 -4.27 7.38 0.19
CA SER A 245 -3.75 8.61 -0.42
C SER A 245 -2.23 8.56 -0.58
N LEU A 246 -1.52 8.11 0.45
CA LEU A 246 -0.07 7.95 0.42
C LEU A 246 0.35 7.01 -0.72
N LEU A 247 -0.19 5.79 -0.74
CA LEU A 247 0.16 4.78 -1.73
C LEU A 247 -0.16 5.24 -3.16
N ASN A 248 -1.27 5.95 -3.37
CA ASN A 248 -1.65 6.46 -4.69
C ASN A 248 -0.72 7.54 -5.23
N ASN A 249 -0.08 8.32 -4.36
CA ASN A 249 0.64 9.52 -4.78
C ASN A 249 2.15 9.41 -4.58
N ARG A 250 2.60 8.58 -3.64
CA ARG A 250 3.98 8.53 -3.16
C ARG A 250 4.44 7.10 -2.83
N LEU A 251 4.15 6.17 -3.75
CA LEU A 251 4.66 4.80 -3.65
C LEU A 251 6.20 4.77 -3.58
N ASP A 252 6.86 5.78 -4.16
CA ASP A 252 8.31 6.01 -4.11
C ASP A 252 8.91 6.13 -2.70
N LEU A 253 8.09 6.39 -1.67
CA LEU A 253 8.56 6.42 -0.29
C LEU A 253 8.81 5.02 0.30
N LEU A 254 8.21 4.00 -0.29
CA LEU A 254 8.43 2.61 0.10
C LEU A 254 9.67 2.07 -0.63
N GLU A 255 10.42 1.21 0.01
CA GLU A 255 11.44 0.37 -0.62
C GLU A 255 10.78 -0.86 -1.25
N ASP A 256 11.43 -1.50 -2.24
CA ASP A 256 10.83 -2.63 -2.95
C ASP A 256 10.54 -3.82 -2.02
N SER A 257 11.37 -4.05 -1.00
CA SER A 257 11.12 -5.06 0.03
C SER A 257 9.88 -4.77 0.89
N GLU A 258 9.48 -3.51 1.02
CA GLU A 258 8.30 -3.12 1.81
C GLU A 258 6.99 -3.37 1.03
N LEU A 259 7.04 -3.58 -0.29
CA LEU A 259 5.84 -3.81 -1.10
C LEU A 259 5.12 -5.13 -0.80
N GLU A 260 5.79 -6.04 -0.10
CA GLU A 260 5.25 -7.30 0.38
C GLU A 260 4.58 -7.20 1.75
N GLU A 261 4.83 -6.11 2.48
CA GLU A 261 4.34 -5.94 3.85
C GLU A 261 2.81 -5.91 3.91
N GLU A 262 2.26 -6.40 5.03
CA GLU A 262 0.82 -6.53 5.23
C GLU A 262 0.12 -5.15 5.11
N TYR A 263 0.72 -4.11 5.69
CA TYR A 263 0.20 -2.74 5.63
C TYR A 263 0.30 -2.10 4.23
N VAL A 264 0.96 -2.71 3.25
CA VAL A 264 0.91 -2.25 1.85
C VAL A 264 -0.13 -3.05 1.10
N THR A 265 0.01 -4.38 1.15
CA THR A 265 -0.86 -5.31 0.42
C THR A 265 -2.33 -5.23 0.84
N GLN A 266 -2.61 -5.04 2.13
CA GLN A 266 -3.97 -4.90 2.65
C GLN A 266 -4.65 -3.64 2.10
N TYR A 267 -3.97 -2.49 2.10
CA TYR A 267 -4.56 -1.22 1.66
C TYR A 267 -4.70 -1.15 0.14
N LEU A 268 -3.69 -1.57 -0.62
CA LEU A 268 -3.79 -1.62 -2.08
C LEU A 268 -4.98 -2.46 -2.52
N SER A 269 -5.24 -3.57 -1.81
CA SER A 269 -6.39 -4.37 -2.16
C SER A 269 -7.71 -3.86 -1.64
N GLN A 270 -7.80 -3.40 -0.40
CA GLN A 270 -9.05 -2.89 0.15
C GLN A 270 -9.59 -1.74 -0.72
N PHE A 271 -8.68 -1.01 -1.36
CA PHE A 271 -8.99 0.15 -2.18
C PHE A 271 -8.60 0.00 -3.65
N SER A 272 -8.47 -1.21 -4.19
CA SER A 272 -8.07 -1.41 -5.59
C SER A 272 -8.92 -0.59 -6.59
N HIS A 273 -10.23 -0.52 -6.36
CA HIS A 273 -11.16 0.31 -7.15
C HIS A 273 -11.00 1.84 -6.99
N LYS A 274 -10.21 2.31 -6.02
CA LYS A 274 -9.86 3.72 -5.75
C LYS A 274 -8.37 3.99 -5.89
N THR A 275 -7.57 2.97 -6.14
CA THR A 275 -6.15 3.07 -6.46
C THR A 275 -6.04 3.33 -7.96
N SER A 276 -5.20 4.28 -8.36
CA SER A 276 -5.05 4.59 -9.78
C SER A 276 -4.42 3.39 -10.52
N ASP A 277 -4.74 3.21 -11.80
CA ASP A 277 -4.13 2.15 -12.61
C ASP A 277 -2.62 2.34 -12.69
N GLU A 278 -2.14 3.59 -12.85
CA GLU A 278 -0.71 3.94 -12.83
C GLU A 278 -0.01 3.45 -11.56
N THR A 279 -0.62 3.67 -10.38
CA THR A 279 -0.09 3.19 -9.10
C THR A 279 -0.05 1.65 -9.04
N GLN A 280 -1.08 0.98 -9.57
CA GLN A 280 -1.11 -0.49 -9.57
C GLN A 280 -0.05 -1.07 -10.50
N GLN A 281 0.17 -0.46 -11.66
CA GLN A 281 1.22 -0.82 -12.61
C GLN A 281 2.61 -0.57 -12.03
N GLU A 282 2.84 0.58 -11.39
CA GLU A 282 4.10 0.88 -10.70
C GLU A 282 4.36 -0.12 -9.57
N TYR A 283 3.33 -0.45 -8.79
CA TYR A 283 3.41 -1.49 -7.77
C TYR A 283 3.83 -2.85 -8.34
N ILE A 284 3.24 -3.26 -9.46
CA ILE A 284 3.58 -4.53 -10.11
C ILE A 284 5.03 -4.51 -10.60
N SER A 285 5.42 -3.45 -11.33
CA SER A 285 6.78 -3.29 -11.86
C SER A 285 7.83 -3.37 -10.77
N ARG A 286 7.62 -2.67 -9.65
CA ARG A 286 8.56 -2.66 -8.53
C ARG A 286 8.55 -3.95 -7.72
N ARG A 287 7.39 -4.55 -7.48
CA ARG A 287 7.28 -5.78 -6.66
C ARG A 287 7.78 -7.02 -7.39
N PHE A 288 7.40 -7.17 -8.66
CA PHE A 288 7.66 -8.38 -9.44
C PHE A 288 8.80 -8.22 -10.45
N GLY A 289 9.38 -7.02 -10.56
CA GLY A 289 10.52 -6.72 -11.42
C GLY A 289 10.20 -6.74 -12.92
N ASN A 290 8.91 -6.73 -13.29
CA ASN A 290 8.42 -6.78 -14.66
C ASN A 290 7.23 -5.83 -14.82
N ASP A 291 7.15 -5.14 -15.95
CA ASP A 291 6.01 -4.27 -16.24
C ASP A 291 4.72 -5.07 -16.33
N SER A 292 3.58 -4.43 -16.02
CA SER A 292 2.28 -5.10 -15.94
C SER A 292 1.90 -5.83 -17.22
N ASP A 293 2.31 -5.30 -18.36
CA ASP A 293 1.96 -5.80 -19.69
C ASP A 293 2.88 -6.96 -20.13
N GLU A 294 4.03 -7.13 -19.46
CA GLU A 294 5.00 -8.21 -19.72
C GLU A 294 4.81 -9.39 -18.77
N LEU A 295 4.37 -9.13 -17.53
CA LEU A 295 4.13 -10.14 -16.51
C LEU A 295 2.87 -10.95 -16.83
N LEU A 296 3.01 -12.23 -17.16
CA LEU A 296 1.85 -13.10 -17.39
C LEU A 296 1.28 -13.67 -16.09
N VAL A 297 -0.04 -13.82 -16.02
CA VAL A 297 -0.70 -14.43 -14.85
C VAL A 297 -1.43 -15.72 -15.21
N TYR A 298 -1.39 -16.70 -14.32
CA TYR A 298 -2.11 -17.96 -14.51
C TYR A 298 -2.72 -18.50 -13.22
N SER A 299 -3.62 -19.45 -13.37
CA SER A 299 -4.33 -20.08 -12.25
C SER A 299 -4.34 -21.60 -12.39
N ASP A 300 -4.83 -22.30 -11.37
CA ASP A 300 -5.01 -23.76 -11.45
C ASP A 300 -6.02 -24.20 -12.54
N SER A 301 -6.80 -23.26 -13.09
CA SER A 301 -7.71 -23.50 -14.22
C SER A 301 -7.09 -23.21 -15.60
N THR A 302 -5.85 -22.70 -15.65
CA THR A 302 -5.16 -22.45 -16.92
C THR A 302 -4.66 -23.78 -17.50
N PRO A 303 -4.96 -24.10 -18.78
CA PRO A 303 -4.45 -25.28 -19.49
C PRO A 303 -2.93 -25.46 -19.35
N ASN A 304 -2.50 -26.70 -19.09
CA ASN A 304 -1.10 -26.99 -18.83
C ASN A 304 -0.22 -26.73 -20.06
N MET A 305 -0.72 -26.98 -21.26
CA MET A 305 -0.03 -26.64 -22.51
C MET A 305 0.31 -25.16 -22.61
N ALA A 306 -0.63 -24.25 -22.30
CA ALA A 306 -0.38 -22.82 -22.34
C ALA A 306 0.72 -22.40 -21.34
N VAL A 307 0.70 -22.99 -20.15
CA VAL A 307 1.75 -22.76 -19.13
C VAL A 307 3.10 -23.32 -19.60
N THR A 308 3.15 -24.54 -20.13
CA THR A 308 4.37 -25.16 -20.67
C THR A 308 5.00 -24.28 -21.76
N TRP A 309 4.19 -23.73 -22.67
CA TRP A 309 4.64 -22.84 -23.74
C TRP A 309 5.29 -21.56 -23.21
N ALA A 310 4.68 -20.94 -22.19
CA ALA A 310 5.24 -19.76 -21.55
C ALA A 310 6.57 -20.07 -20.83
N VAL A 311 6.65 -21.23 -20.14
CA VAL A 311 7.87 -21.69 -19.47
C VAL A 311 9.02 -21.94 -20.45
N GLN A 312 8.77 -22.61 -21.57
CA GLN A 312 9.78 -22.87 -22.60
C GLN A 312 10.39 -21.58 -23.15
N ARG A 313 9.59 -20.51 -23.25
CA ARG A 313 10.02 -19.18 -23.70
C ARG A 313 10.57 -18.29 -22.58
N GLN A 314 10.68 -18.81 -21.35
CA GLN A 314 11.21 -18.10 -20.19
C GLN A 314 10.46 -16.79 -19.92
N LEU A 315 9.15 -16.75 -20.18
CA LEU A 315 8.33 -15.58 -19.92
C LEU A 315 8.16 -15.36 -18.41
N PRO A 316 8.18 -14.11 -17.93
CA PRO A 316 7.91 -13.82 -16.53
C PRO A 316 6.44 -14.13 -16.24
N MET A 317 6.19 -14.97 -15.23
CA MET A 317 4.84 -15.42 -14.93
C MET A 317 4.59 -15.67 -13.46
N GLU A 318 3.38 -15.34 -13.00
CA GLU A 318 2.96 -15.44 -11.61
C GLU A 318 1.69 -16.28 -11.44
N LYS A 319 1.70 -17.16 -10.43
CA LYS A 319 0.58 -18.05 -10.14
C LYS A 319 -0.41 -17.36 -9.19
N LEU A 320 -1.55 -16.92 -9.71
CA LEU A 320 -2.59 -16.19 -8.98
C LEU A 320 -3.07 -16.90 -7.70
N ASN A 321 -3.05 -18.23 -7.67
CA ASN A 321 -3.51 -19.04 -6.54
C ASN A 321 -2.55 -18.99 -5.33
N GLU A 322 -1.32 -18.53 -5.50
CA GLU A 322 -0.33 -18.39 -4.42
C GLU A 322 -0.50 -17.08 -3.65
N TYR A 323 -1.24 -16.13 -4.23
CA TYR A 323 -1.47 -14.82 -3.65
C TYR A 323 -2.80 -14.75 -2.91
N SER A 324 -2.86 -13.84 -1.94
CA SER A 324 -4.13 -13.47 -1.31
C SER A 324 -5.13 -13.01 -2.38
N ARG A 325 -6.43 -13.21 -2.13
CA ARG A 325 -7.53 -12.78 -3.03
C ARG A 325 -7.37 -11.33 -3.53
N ASN A 326 -6.75 -10.55 -2.66
CA ASN A 326 -6.46 -9.15 -2.73
C ASN A 326 -5.43 -8.81 -3.81
N ILE A 327 -4.22 -9.36 -3.70
CA ILE A 327 -3.16 -9.20 -4.71
C ILE A 327 -3.53 -9.89 -6.01
N ARG A 328 -4.17 -11.05 -5.92
CA ARG A 328 -4.74 -11.75 -7.09
C ARG A 328 -5.66 -10.86 -7.91
N GLY A 329 -6.47 -10.01 -7.27
CA GLY A 329 -7.36 -9.09 -7.97
C GLY A 329 -6.64 -7.99 -8.74
N ILE A 330 -5.52 -7.49 -8.21
CA ILE A 330 -4.68 -6.48 -8.89
C ILE A 330 -4.00 -7.13 -10.09
N LEU A 331 -3.29 -8.25 -9.87
CA LEU A 331 -2.60 -9.00 -10.93
C LEU A 331 -3.56 -9.40 -12.05
N ASN A 332 -4.72 -9.97 -11.73
CA ASN A 332 -5.69 -10.40 -12.75
C ASN A 332 -6.33 -9.25 -13.54
N ASN A 333 -6.29 -8.02 -13.02
CA ASN A 333 -6.86 -6.86 -13.71
C ASN A 333 -5.84 -6.11 -14.56
N GLN A 334 -4.58 -6.10 -14.13
CA GLN A 334 -3.52 -5.29 -14.73
C GLN A 334 -2.60 -6.11 -15.65
N CYS A 335 -2.55 -7.44 -15.47
CA CYS A 335 -1.66 -8.31 -16.22
C CYS A 335 -2.41 -9.21 -17.20
N PRO A 336 -1.84 -9.47 -18.40
CA PRO A 336 -2.40 -10.42 -19.36
C PRO A 336 -2.33 -11.84 -18.81
N SER A 337 -3.33 -12.67 -19.13
CA SER A 337 -3.29 -14.08 -18.74
C SER A 337 -2.44 -14.91 -19.69
N VAL A 338 -1.79 -15.95 -19.17
CA VAL A 338 -1.08 -16.95 -19.99
C VAL A 338 -1.99 -17.56 -21.07
N GLN A 339 -3.28 -17.71 -20.78
CA GLN A 339 -4.25 -18.22 -21.75
C GLN A 339 -4.51 -17.24 -22.90
N GLU A 340 -4.67 -15.95 -22.60
CA GLU A 340 -4.87 -14.93 -23.64
C GLU A 340 -3.65 -14.83 -24.53
N TRP A 341 -2.45 -14.77 -23.93
CA TRP A 341 -1.20 -14.79 -24.66
C TRP A 341 -1.09 -16.03 -25.56
N PHE A 342 -1.37 -17.23 -25.04
CA PHE A 342 -1.34 -18.47 -25.82
C PHE A 342 -2.35 -18.48 -26.97
N ASN A 343 -3.57 -17.98 -26.73
CA ASN A 343 -4.61 -17.87 -27.76
C ASN A 343 -4.20 -16.89 -28.86
N GLU A 344 -3.57 -15.76 -28.52
CA GLU A 344 -3.06 -14.80 -29.50
C GLU A 344 -2.01 -15.46 -30.40
N GLN A 345 -1.04 -16.19 -29.82
CA GLN A 345 -0.01 -16.91 -30.59
C GLN A 345 -0.59 -17.98 -31.51
N THR A 346 -1.69 -18.64 -31.11
CA THR A 346 -2.32 -19.72 -31.88
C THR A 346 -3.37 -19.23 -32.87
N SER A 347 -3.97 -18.04 -32.64
CA SER A 347 -5.01 -17.47 -33.50
C SER A 347 -4.51 -16.94 -34.85
N GLU A 348 -3.21 -16.66 -34.97
CA GLU A 348 -2.57 -16.25 -36.24
C GLU A 348 -2.14 -17.43 -37.12
N ARG A 349 -2.35 -18.68 -36.67
CA ARG A 349 -1.99 -19.87 -37.45
C ARG A 349 -2.98 -20.10 -38.59
N SER A 350 -2.59 -19.78 -39.83
CA SER A 350 -3.25 -20.36 -40.99
C SER A 350 -2.63 -21.72 -41.28
N ILE A 351 -3.40 -22.77 -41.04
CA ILE A 351 -3.13 -24.11 -41.57
C ILE A 351 -3.99 -24.24 -42.82
N GLU A 352 -3.37 -24.20 -43.99
CA GLU A 352 -4.06 -24.44 -45.27
C GLU A 352 -3.61 -25.80 -45.83
N PRO A 353 -4.47 -26.84 -45.79
CA PRO A 353 -4.13 -28.15 -46.35
C PRO A 353 -3.74 -28.05 -47.83
N VAL A 354 -2.73 -28.81 -48.22
CA VAL A 354 -2.30 -28.91 -49.61
C VAL A 354 -3.29 -29.81 -50.35
N GLU A 355 -4.12 -29.22 -51.22
CA GLU A 355 -5.19 -29.96 -51.93
C GLU A 355 -4.66 -31.08 -52.84
N THR A 356 -3.42 -30.99 -53.33
CA THR A 356 -2.81 -32.01 -54.20
C THR A 356 -1.30 -32.07 -53.96
N PRO A 357 -0.82 -32.96 -53.07
CA PRO A 357 0.59 -33.18 -52.85
C PRO A 357 1.28 -33.72 -54.13
N GLY A 358 2.59 -33.51 -54.26
CA GLY A 358 3.39 -34.15 -55.31
C GLY A 358 3.69 -35.62 -54.98
N GLU A 359 4.12 -36.40 -55.98
CA GLU A 359 4.42 -37.84 -55.84
C GLU A 359 5.38 -38.13 -54.67
N ASP A 360 6.49 -37.39 -54.56
CA ASP A 360 7.46 -37.54 -53.45
C ASP A 360 6.85 -37.20 -52.06
N GLN A 361 5.84 -36.31 -52.02
CA GLN A 361 5.16 -35.92 -50.79
C GLN A 361 4.15 -36.98 -50.36
N GLU A 362 3.40 -37.54 -51.31
CA GLU A 362 2.48 -38.67 -51.07
C GLU A 362 3.24 -39.88 -50.54
N ASP A 363 4.38 -40.23 -51.16
CA ASP A 363 5.24 -41.33 -50.72
C ASP A 363 5.74 -41.12 -49.26
N LEU A 364 6.07 -39.88 -48.88
CA LEU A 364 6.54 -39.57 -47.54
C LEU A 364 5.40 -39.54 -46.50
N ILE A 365 4.22 -39.05 -46.86
CA ILE A 365 3.02 -39.14 -45.99
C ILE A 365 2.68 -40.60 -45.76
N GLN A 366 2.66 -41.41 -46.82
CA GLN A 366 2.42 -42.85 -46.72
C GLN A 366 3.46 -43.54 -45.83
N TYR A 367 4.74 -43.14 -45.90
CA TYR A 367 5.75 -43.62 -44.96
C TYR A 367 5.40 -43.28 -43.50
N PHE A 368 4.95 -42.06 -43.20
CA PHE A 368 4.54 -41.73 -41.83
C PHE A 368 3.32 -42.52 -41.37
N GLU A 369 2.34 -42.75 -42.25
CA GLU A 369 1.12 -43.49 -41.93
C GLU A 369 1.33 -45.00 -41.81
N GLU A 370 2.07 -45.61 -42.75
CA GLU A 370 2.24 -47.06 -42.78
C GLU A 370 3.43 -47.52 -41.95
N ASP A 371 4.57 -46.82 -42.06
CA ASP A 371 5.80 -47.26 -41.42
C ASP A 371 6.02 -46.64 -40.04
N ILE A 372 5.67 -45.37 -39.81
CA ILE A 372 5.87 -44.76 -38.48
C ILE A 372 4.67 -45.05 -37.58
N LEU A 373 3.45 -44.65 -37.95
CA LEU A 373 2.26 -44.93 -37.13
C LEU A 373 2.02 -46.41 -36.96
N GLY A 374 2.19 -47.21 -38.03
CA GLY A 374 2.06 -48.66 -37.94
C GLY A 374 3.02 -49.33 -36.95
N ARG A 375 4.09 -48.64 -36.51
CA ARG A 375 5.03 -49.09 -35.47
C ARG A 375 4.71 -48.55 -34.09
N THR A 376 3.71 -47.70 -33.95
CA THR A 376 3.29 -47.08 -32.70
C THR A 376 1.94 -47.62 -32.22
N SER A 377 1.58 -47.35 -30.97
CA SER A 377 0.24 -47.63 -30.43
C SER A 377 -0.80 -46.53 -30.74
N ALA A 378 -0.41 -45.50 -31.48
CA ALA A 378 -1.24 -44.36 -31.86
C ALA A 378 -2.19 -44.71 -33.01
N ASP A 379 -3.24 -45.45 -32.69
CA ASP A 379 -4.32 -45.74 -33.63
C ASP A 379 -5.25 -44.51 -33.74
N ASN A 380 -5.57 -44.08 -34.96
CA ASN A 380 -6.49 -42.97 -35.32
C ASN A 380 -5.90 -41.54 -35.29
N VAL A 381 -4.66 -41.38 -35.76
CA VAL A 381 -4.15 -40.08 -36.16
C VAL A 381 -3.79 -40.11 -37.65
N ASP A 382 -4.21 -39.09 -38.39
CA ASP A 382 -3.93 -38.97 -39.83
C ASP A 382 -2.74 -38.04 -40.06
N PHE A 383 -2.03 -38.20 -41.18
CA PHE A 383 -1.00 -37.26 -41.60
C PHE A 383 -1.47 -36.48 -42.84
N GLU A 384 -1.44 -35.15 -42.76
CA GLU A 384 -1.75 -34.29 -43.90
C GLU A 384 -0.62 -33.29 -44.15
N LEU A 385 -0.43 -32.92 -45.41
CA LEU A 385 0.49 -31.83 -45.77
C LEU A 385 -0.28 -30.51 -45.75
N ALA A 386 0.27 -29.49 -45.10
CA ALA A 386 -0.33 -28.15 -45.07
C ALA A 386 0.71 -27.05 -45.28
N TYR A 387 0.28 -25.93 -45.85
CA TYR A 387 1.01 -24.67 -45.76
C TYR A 387 0.79 -24.10 -44.36
N ILE A 388 1.82 -24.22 -43.51
CA ILE A 388 1.82 -23.63 -42.18
C ILE A 388 2.62 -22.34 -42.28
N SER A 389 1.93 -21.21 -42.11
CA SER A 389 2.49 -19.87 -42.29
C SER A 389 3.44 -19.40 -41.18
N GLU A 390 3.77 -20.28 -40.23
CA GLU A 390 4.52 -19.95 -39.02
C GLU A 390 6.03 -20.04 -39.29
N ASP A 391 6.71 -18.89 -39.25
CA ASP A 391 8.14 -18.82 -38.93
C ASP A 391 8.25 -18.59 -37.42
N SER A 392 8.73 -19.58 -36.67
CA SER A 392 9.08 -19.40 -35.25
C SER A 392 10.40 -18.62 -35.14
N GLU A 393 10.69 -18.04 -33.97
CA GLU A 393 11.99 -17.39 -33.69
C GLU A 393 13.19 -18.36 -33.83
N GLU A 394 12.95 -19.68 -33.83
CA GLU A 394 13.95 -20.74 -34.04
C GLU A 394 14.01 -21.28 -35.48
N GLY A 395 13.12 -20.81 -36.37
CA GLY A 395 13.01 -21.27 -37.75
C GLY A 395 11.60 -21.72 -38.12
N GLN A 396 11.46 -22.32 -39.30
CA GLN A 396 10.19 -22.69 -39.89
C GLN A 396 9.52 -23.84 -39.11
N THR A 397 8.23 -23.73 -38.75
CA THR A 397 7.51 -24.82 -38.05
C THR A 397 7.45 -26.05 -38.95
N HIS A 398 7.96 -27.21 -38.50
CA HIS A 398 8.05 -28.40 -39.36
C HIS A 398 6.79 -29.28 -39.37
N ALA A 399 6.08 -29.37 -38.24
CA ALA A 399 4.80 -30.06 -38.14
C ALA A 399 3.98 -29.54 -36.94
N THR A 400 2.68 -29.85 -36.90
CA THR A 400 1.81 -29.56 -35.75
C THR A 400 0.64 -30.55 -35.68
N TYR A 401 0.29 -31.01 -34.48
CA TYR A 401 -0.89 -31.83 -34.23
C TYR A 401 -2.15 -30.98 -33.97
N SER A 402 -3.26 -31.30 -34.66
CA SER A 402 -4.61 -30.77 -34.40
C SER A 402 -5.45 -31.80 -33.65
N PRO A 403 -5.80 -31.56 -32.37
CA PRO A 403 -6.68 -32.43 -31.61
C PRO A 403 -8.12 -32.48 -32.15
N VAL A 404 -8.55 -31.45 -32.89
CA VAL A 404 -9.91 -31.35 -33.44
C VAL A 404 -10.08 -32.27 -34.62
N ASP A 405 -9.10 -32.27 -35.51
CA ASP A 405 -9.11 -33.07 -36.75
C ASP A 405 -8.50 -34.46 -36.52
N GLN A 406 -7.81 -34.65 -35.39
CA GLN A 406 -6.97 -35.82 -35.11
C GLN A 406 -5.93 -36.02 -36.21
N THR A 407 -5.33 -34.93 -36.66
CA THR A 407 -4.44 -34.89 -37.81
C THR A 407 -3.13 -34.21 -37.43
N ILE A 408 -2.01 -34.80 -37.84
CA ILE A 408 -0.69 -34.16 -37.80
C ILE A 408 -0.46 -33.48 -39.15
N TYR A 409 -0.40 -32.16 -39.13
CA TYR A 409 -0.10 -31.34 -40.29
C TYR A 409 1.42 -31.18 -40.45
N LEU A 410 1.97 -31.72 -41.53
CA LEU A 410 3.36 -31.56 -41.93
C LEU A 410 3.51 -30.27 -42.77
N ASN A 411 4.47 -29.39 -42.44
CA ASN A 411 4.57 -28.10 -43.12
C ASN A 411 5.25 -28.21 -44.49
N ALA A 412 4.48 -28.15 -45.57
CA ALA A 412 4.94 -28.20 -46.95
C ALA A 412 6.14 -27.29 -47.28
N LEU A 413 6.28 -26.17 -46.57
CA LEU A 413 7.31 -25.16 -46.84
C LEU A 413 8.62 -25.41 -46.07
N ALA A 414 8.60 -26.22 -45.02
CA ALA A 414 9.71 -26.35 -44.07
C ALA A 414 10.82 -27.30 -44.51
N ASP A 415 10.58 -28.12 -45.54
CA ASP A 415 11.31 -29.36 -45.70
C ASP A 415 11.48 -29.82 -47.17
N GLU A 416 12.58 -30.52 -47.47
CA GLU A 416 12.78 -31.26 -48.73
C GLU A 416 12.08 -32.63 -48.72
N TRP A 417 10.90 -32.77 -49.32
CA TRP A 417 10.00 -33.93 -49.20
C TRP A 417 10.47 -35.26 -49.83
N ASN A 418 11.72 -35.36 -50.26
CA ASN A 418 12.20 -36.48 -51.06
C ASN A 418 12.65 -37.72 -50.24
N SER A 419 12.68 -37.65 -48.90
CA SER A 419 13.09 -38.76 -48.03
C SER A 419 12.76 -38.57 -46.55
N PRO A 420 12.52 -39.65 -45.79
CA PRO A 420 12.36 -39.60 -44.33
C PRO A 420 13.72 -39.46 -43.62
N THR A 421 14.01 -38.27 -43.09
CA THR A 421 15.23 -38.02 -42.32
C THR A 421 15.00 -38.27 -40.83
N PRO A 422 16.06 -38.58 -40.03
CA PRO A 422 15.91 -38.76 -38.58
C PRO A 422 15.26 -37.57 -37.88
N VAL A 423 15.52 -36.35 -38.36
CA VAL A 423 14.92 -35.12 -37.81
C VAL A 423 13.40 -35.11 -38.02
N ARG A 424 12.91 -35.53 -39.19
CA ARG A 424 11.47 -35.60 -39.46
C ARG A 424 10.77 -36.72 -38.72
N ILE A 425 11.40 -37.88 -38.63
CA ILE A 425 10.87 -38.97 -37.83
C ILE A 425 10.74 -38.52 -36.37
N GLY A 426 11.77 -37.84 -35.82
CA GLY A 426 11.70 -37.25 -34.49
C GLY A 426 10.59 -36.20 -34.33
N THR A 427 10.35 -35.38 -35.37
CA THR A 427 9.28 -34.37 -35.39
C THR A 427 7.90 -35.02 -35.43
N ALA A 428 7.69 -36.02 -36.30
CA ALA A 428 6.44 -36.77 -36.35
C ALA A 428 6.16 -37.47 -35.01
N LEU A 429 7.16 -38.11 -34.42
CA LEU A 429 7.05 -38.74 -33.09
C LEU A 429 6.73 -37.74 -31.98
N HIS A 430 7.28 -36.52 -32.05
CA HIS A 430 6.94 -35.42 -31.14
C HIS A 430 5.44 -35.09 -31.21
N GLU A 431 4.92 -34.93 -32.43
CA GLU A 431 3.50 -34.59 -32.65
C GLU A 431 2.57 -35.76 -32.31
N ILE A 432 2.96 -37.01 -32.56
CA ILE A 432 2.23 -38.20 -32.09
C ILE A 432 2.18 -38.24 -30.56
N GLY A 433 3.24 -37.81 -29.86
CA GLY A 433 3.22 -37.67 -28.42
C GLY A 433 2.12 -36.73 -27.91
N HIS A 434 1.80 -35.67 -28.66
CA HIS A 434 0.67 -34.79 -28.36
C HIS A 434 -0.69 -35.43 -28.61
N HIS A 435 -0.77 -36.43 -29.49
CA HIS A 435 -1.97 -37.24 -29.69
C HIS A 435 -2.17 -38.26 -28.56
N GLU A 436 -1.10 -38.95 -28.16
CA GLU A 436 -1.13 -40.00 -27.12
C GLU A 436 -1.37 -39.46 -25.70
N THR A 437 -1.32 -38.15 -25.53
CA THR A 437 -1.57 -37.48 -24.27
C THR A 437 -2.71 -36.48 -24.42
N ASP A 438 -3.30 -36.03 -23.32
CA ASP A 438 -4.28 -34.95 -23.40
C ASP A 438 -3.50 -33.63 -23.43
N PRO A 439 -3.34 -32.95 -24.58
CA PRO A 439 -2.44 -31.80 -24.68
C PRO A 439 -2.88 -30.68 -23.72
N ASP A 440 -4.18 -30.47 -23.54
CA ASP A 440 -4.72 -29.46 -22.63
C ASP A 440 -4.38 -29.76 -21.16
N LYS A 441 -4.26 -31.04 -20.77
CA LYS A 441 -3.95 -31.47 -19.40
C LYS A 441 -2.50 -31.84 -19.17
N ASP A 442 -1.78 -32.34 -20.17
CA ASP A 442 -0.47 -32.97 -19.99
C ASP A 442 0.66 -32.13 -20.59
N GLY A 443 0.42 -31.31 -21.63
CA GLY A 443 1.45 -30.51 -22.31
C GLY A 443 2.70 -31.34 -22.65
N HIS A 444 3.91 -30.80 -22.46
CA HIS A 444 5.17 -31.57 -22.48
C HIS A 444 5.53 -32.14 -21.09
N GLY A 445 4.54 -32.60 -20.33
CA GLY A 445 4.73 -33.15 -18.99
C GLY A 445 5.37 -34.55 -18.98
N PRO A 446 5.56 -35.15 -17.79
CA PRO A 446 6.17 -36.49 -17.66
C PRO A 446 5.48 -37.58 -18.48
N ARG A 447 4.16 -37.47 -18.69
CA ARG A 447 3.40 -38.41 -19.52
C ARG A 447 3.72 -38.26 -21.00
N TRP A 448 3.85 -37.03 -21.48
CA TRP A 448 4.23 -36.77 -22.86
C TRP A 448 5.66 -37.26 -23.13
N TYR A 449 6.61 -36.96 -22.24
CA TYR A 449 7.98 -37.47 -22.38
C TYR A 449 8.03 -39.00 -22.37
N HIS A 450 7.26 -39.65 -21.49
CA HIS A 450 7.16 -41.11 -21.48
C HIS A 450 6.54 -41.65 -22.77
N ALA A 451 5.48 -41.02 -23.27
CA ALA A 451 4.86 -41.41 -24.54
C ALA A 451 5.86 -41.30 -25.69
N VAL A 452 6.55 -40.16 -25.84
CA VAL A 452 7.55 -39.97 -26.90
C VAL A 452 8.75 -40.92 -26.76
N GLU A 453 9.20 -41.22 -25.53
CA GLU A 453 10.28 -42.19 -25.28
C GLU A 453 9.87 -43.63 -25.66
N GLU A 454 8.65 -44.03 -25.32
CA GLU A 454 8.06 -45.33 -25.68
C GLU A 454 7.92 -45.46 -27.20
N LEU A 455 7.32 -44.46 -27.85
CA LEU A 455 7.16 -44.39 -29.31
C LEU A 455 8.52 -44.45 -30.03
N SER A 456 9.51 -43.69 -29.54
CA SER A 456 10.86 -43.69 -30.13
C SER A 456 11.55 -45.04 -29.96
N GLY A 457 11.38 -45.68 -28.80
CA GLY A 457 11.92 -47.01 -28.52
C GLY A 457 11.33 -48.09 -29.43
N GLU A 458 10.01 -48.06 -29.65
CA GLU A 458 9.32 -48.98 -30.55
C GLU A 458 9.79 -48.83 -32.01
N VAL A 459 9.91 -47.58 -32.49
CA VAL A 459 10.38 -47.31 -33.86
C VAL A 459 11.83 -47.77 -34.06
N ILE A 460 12.73 -47.49 -33.11
CA ILE A 460 14.15 -47.87 -33.21
C ILE A 460 14.33 -49.40 -33.18
N GLN A 461 13.66 -50.11 -32.27
CA GLN A 461 13.79 -51.58 -32.16
C GLN A 461 13.32 -52.29 -33.43
N ASN A 462 12.25 -51.82 -34.05
CA ASN A 462 11.72 -52.40 -35.29
C ASN A 462 12.67 -52.15 -36.48
N LEU A 463 13.32 -50.97 -36.55
CA LEU A 463 14.32 -50.66 -37.58
C LEU A 463 15.58 -51.55 -37.47
N GLU A 464 16.05 -51.81 -36.25
CA GLU A 464 17.20 -52.72 -36.02
C GLU A 464 16.86 -54.15 -36.45
N GLN A 465 15.63 -54.61 -36.20
CA GLN A 465 15.18 -55.96 -36.54
C GLN A 465 15.01 -56.17 -38.07
N GLU A 466 14.66 -55.14 -38.82
CA GLU A 466 14.61 -55.20 -40.29
C GLU A 466 16.01 -55.27 -40.91
N ILE A 467 16.99 -54.57 -40.33
CA ILE A 467 18.39 -54.64 -40.76
C ILE A 467 18.97 -56.03 -40.49
N GLU A 468 18.69 -56.64 -39.34
CA GLU A 468 19.12 -58.02 -39.04
C GLU A 468 18.47 -59.08 -39.94
N ASN A 469 17.28 -58.82 -40.48
CA ASN A 469 16.58 -59.75 -41.39
C ASN A 469 17.01 -59.61 -42.87
N LEU A 470 17.76 -58.55 -43.21
CA LEU A 470 18.29 -58.28 -44.54
C LEU A 470 19.75 -58.75 -44.74
N GLU A 471 20.45 -59.11 -43.66
CA GLU A 471 21.74 -59.82 -43.65
C GLU A 471 21.56 -61.36 -43.63
#